data_AF-A0A2S3U5Y9-F1
#
_entry.id   AF-A0A2S3U5Y9-F1
#
_cell.length_a   1.000
_cell.length_b   1.000
_cell.length_c   1.000
_cell.angle_alpha   90.00
_cell.angle_beta   90.00
_cell.angle_gamma   90.00
#
_symmetry.space_group_name_H-M   'P 1'
#
loop_
_entity.id
_entity.type
_entity.pdbx_description
1 polymer ?
#
loop_
_entity_poly.entity_id
_entity_poly.type
_entity_poly.pdbx_seq_one_letter_code
_entity_poly.pdbx_strand_id
1 'polypeptide(L)'
;MYAPTFRDYEKSHGRFVLDNQLDFDAFERQLGDDYVLLMREHVVVASKLQIPEAMRHNIINVSNYPSVQELMIASDMLITDYSSIMFDYLDTNKPIISSATTWRSILTLRGVLLRLY
;
A
#
# COMPACT_ATOMS: atom_id res chain seq x y z
N MET A 1 5.34 2.98 0.36
CA MET A 1 4.93 1.56 0.43
C MET A 1 3.44 1.45 0.72
N TYR A 2 2.77 0.51 0.07
CA TYR A 2 1.37 0.14 0.31
C TYR A 2 1.32 -1.25 0.96
N ALA A 3 0.74 -1.34 2.16
CA ALA A 3 0.71 -2.56 2.98
C ALA A 3 -0.68 -2.77 3.61
N PRO A 4 -1.70 -3.19 2.82
CA PRO A 4 -3.05 -3.40 3.33
C PRO A 4 -3.11 -4.64 4.23
N THR A 5 -4.05 -4.66 5.19
CA THR A 5 -4.33 -5.90 5.92
C THR A 5 -5.04 -6.93 5.04
N PHE A 6 -4.76 -8.19 5.35
CA PHE A 6 -5.53 -9.30 4.81
C PHE A 6 -6.95 -9.32 5.42
N ARG A 7 -7.98 -9.37 4.56
CA ARG A 7 -9.38 -9.51 4.97
C ARG A 7 -9.87 -10.95 4.79
N ASP A 8 -10.00 -11.69 5.88
CA ASP A 8 -10.45 -13.09 5.86
C ASP A 8 -11.99 -13.26 5.81
N TYR A 9 -12.75 -12.16 5.97
CA TYR A 9 -14.21 -12.16 6.04
C TYR A 9 -14.91 -11.97 4.67
N GLU A 10 -14.20 -11.57 3.62
CA GLU A 10 -14.75 -11.47 2.26
C GLU A 10 -14.65 -12.81 1.51
N LYS A 11 -15.39 -13.82 2.01
CA LYS A 11 -15.60 -15.09 1.30
C LYS A 11 -16.77 -14.95 0.33
N SER A 12 -16.52 -14.41 -0.86
CA SER A 12 -17.44 -14.57 -1.99
C SER A 12 -17.11 -15.86 -2.73
N HIS A 13 -17.98 -16.87 -2.66
CA HIS A 13 -17.94 -18.08 -3.50
C HIS A 13 -16.62 -18.90 -3.45
N GLY A 14 -15.95 -18.96 -2.30
CA GLY A 14 -14.70 -19.73 -2.16
C GLY A 14 -13.48 -19.09 -2.83
N ARG A 15 -13.57 -17.82 -3.24
CA ARG A 15 -12.43 -17.02 -3.68
C ARG A 15 -12.23 -15.89 -2.67
N PHE A 16 -11.04 -15.85 -2.09
CA PHE A 16 -10.57 -14.72 -1.29
C PHE A 16 -10.56 -13.48 -2.18
N VAL A 17 -11.41 -12.50 -1.87
CA VAL A 17 -11.46 -11.23 -2.60
C VAL A 17 -10.36 -10.35 -2.03
N LEU A 18 -9.33 -10.11 -2.84
CA LEU A 18 -8.46 -8.95 -2.66
C LEU A 18 -9.32 -7.75 -3.06
N ASP A 19 -9.97 -7.08 -2.11
CA ASP A 19 -10.43 -5.71 -2.31
C ASP A 19 -9.19 -4.80 -2.27
N ASN A 20 -8.26 -5.01 -3.22
CA ASN A 20 -7.18 -4.08 -3.47
C ASN A 20 -7.85 -2.85 -4.09
N GLN A 21 -8.26 -1.92 -3.22
CA GLN A 21 -8.87 -0.65 -3.60
C GLN A 21 -7.92 0.28 -4.37
N LEU A 22 -6.74 -0.21 -4.74
CA LEU A 22 -5.74 0.55 -5.45
C LEU A 22 -5.91 0.37 -6.96
N ASP A 23 -6.30 1.46 -7.61
CA ASP A 23 -6.39 1.58 -9.06
C ASP A 23 -4.99 1.87 -9.63
N PHE A 24 -4.35 0.85 -10.21
CA PHE A 24 -3.02 0.99 -10.80
C PHE A 24 -3.00 1.96 -11.99
N ASP A 25 -4.06 2.02 -12.81
CA ASP A 25 -4.16 2.98 -13.90
C ASP A 25 -4.24 4.42 -13.37
N ALA A 26 -4.91 4.63 -12.24
CA ALA A 26 -4.95 5.93 -11.58
C ALA A 26 -3.60 6.30 -10.93
N PHE A 27 -2.89 5.34 -10.33
CA PHE A 27 -1.53 5.54 -9.82
C PHE A 27 -0.58 5.94 -10.95
N GLU A 28 -0.54 5.13 -12.01
CA GLU A 28 0.34 5.34 -13.17
C GLU A 28 0.17 6.72 -13.77
N ARG A 29 -1.09 7.11 -14.05
CA ARG A 29 -1.41 8.40 -14.67
C ARG A 29 -1.11 9.63 -13.81
N GLN A 30 -1.11 9.49 -12.49
CA GLN A 30 -1.04 10.65 -11.58
C GLN A 30 0.29 10.77 -10.84
N LEU A 31 0.96 9.64 -10.60
CA LEU A 31 2.13 9.54 -9.74
C LEU A 31 3.25 8.71 -10.38
N GLY A 32 3.02 8.03 -11.51
CA GLY A 32 3.96 7.07 -12.08
C GLY A 32 5.31 7.64 -12.52
N ASP A 33 5.36 8.93 -12.85
CA ASP A 33 6.59 9.62 -13.26
C ASP A 33 7.51 9.98 -12.07
N ASP A 34 6.92 10.20 -10.89
CA ASP A 34 7.62 10.71 -9.70
C ASP A 34 7.77 9.66 -8.60
N TYR A 35 6.94 8.63 -8.60
CA TYR A 35 6.82 7.67 -7.49
C TYR A 35 6.98 6.22 -7.95
N VAL A 36 7.61 5.44 -7.07
CA VAL A 36 7.61 3.98 -7.14
C VAL A 36 6.71 3.43 -6.03
N LEU A 37 5.80 2.53 -6.40
CA LEU A 37 4.89 1.87 -5.51
C LEU A 37 5.40 0.49 -5.10
N LEU A 38 5.79 0.36 -3.83
CA LEU A 38 6.12 -0.92 -3.22
C LEU A 38 4.85 -1.58 -2.66
N MET A 39 4.41 -2.68 -3.28
CA MET A 39 3.25 -3.47 -2.87
C MET A 39 3.67 -4.58 -1.90
N ARG A 40 3.21 -4.48 -0.65
CA ARG A 40 3.48 -5.45 0.44
C ARG A 40 2.18 -6.11 0.88
N GLU A 41 1.80 -7.16 0.17
CA GLU A 41 0.65 -7.99 0.51
C GLU A 41 0.98 -9.02 1.58
N HIS A 42 -0.03 -9.48 2.31
CA HIS A 42 0.13 -10.61 3.22
C HIS A 42 0.47 -11.88 2.43
N VAL A 43 1.33 -12.75 2.98
CA VAL A 43 1.87 -13.95 2.29
C VAL A 43 0.80 -14.87 1.70
N VAL A 44 -0.39 -14.90 2.31
CA VAL A 44 -1.55 -15.71 1.86
C VAL A 44 -2.12 -15.24 0.52
N VAL A 45 -2.00 -13.96 0.22
CA VAL A 45 -2.57 -13.33 -0.99
C VAL A 45 -1.53 -12.72 -1.92
N ALA A 46 -0.28 -12.62 -1.47
CA ALA A 46 0.85 -12.11 -2.25
C ALA A 46 1.02 -12.78 -3.62
N SER A 47 0.76 -14.10 -3.70
CA SER A 47 0.85 -14.86 -4.96
C SER A 47 -0.28 -14.57 -5.95
N LYS A 48 -1.36 -13.92 -5.50
CA LYS A 48 -2.51 -13.55 -6.32
C LYS A 48 -2.41 -12.11 -6.85
N LEU A 49 -1.43 -11.34 -6.40
CA LEU A 49 -1.24 -9.98 -6.88
C LEU A 49 -0.80 -10.00 -8.34
N GLN A 50 -1.66 -9.46 -9.22
CA GLN A 50 -1.37 -9.33 -10.64
C GLN A 50 -1.08 -7.88 -10.97
N ILE A 51 0.19 -7.58 -11.23
CA ILE A 51 0.63 -6.26 -11.73
C ILE A 51 0.75 -6.36 -13.26
N PRO A 52 0.06 -5.50 -14.04
CA PRO A 52 0.20 -5.43 -15.48
C PRO A 52 1.66 -5.24 -15.89
N GLU A 53 2.11 -5.95 -16.93
CA GLU A 53 3.51 -5.94 -17.36
C GLU A 53 4.02 -4.52 -17.67
N ALA A 54 3.17 -3.71 -18.32
CA ALA A 54 3.48 -2.31 -18.65
C ALA A 54 3.81 -1.43 -17.42
N MET A 55 3.26 -1.76 -16.24
CA MET A 55 3.41 -0.98 -15.01
C MET A 55 4.45 -1.55 -14.04
N ARG A 56 5.17 -2.62 -14.41
CA ARG A 56 6.18 -3.23 -13.52
C ARG A 56 7.44 -2.39 -13.34
N HIS A 57 7.59 -1.31 -14.11
CA HIS A 57 8.75 -0.44 -14.02
C HIS A 57 8.70 0.46 -12.77
N ASN A 58 7.51 0.76 -12.25
CA ASN A 58 7.30 1.62 -11.08
C ASN A 58 6.32 1.02 -10.05
N ILE A 59 5.64 -0.11 -10.34
CA ILE A 59 4.87 -0.88 -9.36
C ILE A 59 5.59 -2.22 -9.09
N ILE A 60 6.07 -2.38 -7.86
CA ILE A 60 6.95 -3.49 -7.47
C ILE A 60 6.29 -4.32 -6.39
N ASN A 61 6.11 -5.62 -6.64
CA ASN A 61 5.69 -6.58 -5.61
C ASN A 61 6.87 -6.91 -4.69
N VAL A 62 6.83 -6.41 -3.45
CA VAL A 62 7.83 -6.66 -2.42
C VAL A 62 7.33 -7.61 -1.32
N SER A 63 6.23 -8.32 -1.55
CA SER A 63 5.59 -9.20 -0.55
C SER A 63 6.50 -10.35 -0.09
N ASN A 64 7.41 -10.81 -0.95
CA ASN A 64 8.39 -11.86 -0.63
C ASN A 64 9.73 -11.33 -0.11
N TYR A 65 9.88 -10.01 0.01
CA TYR A 65 11.11 -9.43 0.56
C TYR A 65 11.25 -9.79 2.05
N PRO A 66 12.41 -10.24 2.53
CA PRO A 66 12.52 -10.83 3.87
C PRO A 66 12.38 -9.80 4.99
N SER A 67 12.93 -8.60 4.82
CA SER A 67 13.01 -7.58 5.87
C SER A 67 12.00 -6.46 5.61
N VAL A 68 10.91 -6.43 6.38
CA VAL A 68 9.95 -5.32 6.31
C VAL A 68 10.58 -4.01 6.81
N GLN A 69 11.49 -4.08 7.79
CA GLN A 69 12.18 -2.90 8.34
C GLN A 69 12.99 -2.16 7.28
N GLU A 70 13.70 -2.89 6.42
CA GLU A 70 14.44 -2.28 5.31
C GLU A 70 13.50 -1.58 4.33
N LEU A 71 12.34 -2.18 4.02
CA LEU A 71 11.32 -1.54 3.20
C LEU A 71 10.76 -0.27 3.86
N MET A 72 10.60 -0.27 5.18
CA MET A 72 10.16 0.91 5.93
C MET A 72 11.19 2.05 5.86
N ILE A 73 12.47 1.72 6.01
CA ILE A 73 13.58 2.69 5.89
C ILE A 73 13.69 3.23 4.46
N ALA A 74 13.50 2.38 3.45
CA ALA A 74 13.56 2.77 2.05
C ALA A 74 12.34 3.57 1.56
N SER A 75 11.20 3.48 2.26
CA SER A 75 9.96 4.16 1.85
C SER A 75 9.89 5.58 2.37
N ASP A 76 9.39 6.52 1.56
CA ASP A 76 9.12 7.90 2.03
C ASP A 76 7.81 8.01 2.83
N MET A 77 6.84 7.13 2.56
CA MET A 77 5.56 7.08 3.26
C MET A 77 4.98 5.66 3.30
N LEU A 78 4.13 5.41 4.28
CA LEU A 78 3.34 4.19 4.42
C LEU A 78 1.86 4.48 4.12
N ILE A 79 1.26 3.69 3.24
CA ILE A 79 -0.19 3.60 3.08
C ILE A 79 -0.62 2.24 3.61
N THR A 80 -1.50 2.23 4.60
CA THR A 80 -2.00 1.02 5.29
C THR A 80 -3.45 1.26 5.69
N ASP A 81 -4.18 0.27 6.17
CA ASP A 81 -5.53 0.43 6.70
C ASP A 81 -5.52 0.44 8.24
N TYR A 82 -5.35 -0.73 8.85
CA TYR A 82 -5.32 -0.99 10.29
C TYR A 82 -4.28 -2.07 10.66
N SER A 83 -3.27 -2.27 9.79
CA SER A 83 -2.17 -3.19 10.06
C SER A 83 -1.30 -2.70 11.22
N SER A 84 -0.84 -3.64 12.05
CA SER A 84 0.10 -3.35 13.15
C SER A 84 1.44 -2.78 12.65
N ILE A 85 1.77 -2.97 11.36
CA ILE A 85 2.94 -2.36 10.72
C ILE A 85 2.96 -0.82 10.87
N MET A 86 1.80 -0.20 11.04
CA MET A 86 1.70 1.22 11.33
C MET A 86 2.49 1.60 12.58
N PHE A 87 2.42 0.80 13.65
CA PHE A 87 3.09 1.09 14.91
C PHE A 87 4.62 0.99 14.78
N ASP A 88 5.11 0.02 14.01
CA ASP A 88 6.54 -0.09 13.72
C ASP A 88 7.02 1.07 12.82
N TYR A 89 6.19 1.49 11.87
CA TYR A 89 6.53 2.58 10.94
C TYR A 89 6.56 3.96 11.63
N LEU A 90 5.84 4.14 12.74
CA LEU A 90 5.88 5.40 13.51
C LEU A 90 7.30 5.76 13.96
N ASP A 91 8.16 4.77 14.19
CA ASP A 91 9.56 4.99 14.57
C ASP A 91 10.38 5.72 13.48
N THR A 92 9.95 5.63 12.23
CA THR A 92 10.60 6.31 11.11
C THR A 92 10.35 7.82 11.08
N ASN A 93 9.36 8.33 11.84
CA ASN A 93 8.86 9.70 11.77
C ASN A 93 8.40 10.14 10.36
N LYS A 94 8.07 9.18 9.48
CA LYS A 94 7.60 9.46 8.12
C LYS A 94 6.08 9.42 8.04
N PRO A 95 5.47 10.06 7.03
CA PRO A 95 4.02 10.08 6.84
C PRO A 95 3.40 8.67 6.78
N ILE A 96 2.25 8.54 7.44
CA ILE A 96 1.39 7.36 7.36
C ILE A 96 0.00 7.81 6.92
N ILE A 97 -0.56 7.11 5.94
CA ILE A 97 -1.88 7.37 5.40
C ILE A 97 -2.73 6.13 5.61
N SER A 98 -3.81 6.27 6.39
CA SER A 98 -4.78 5.20 6.55
C SER A 98 -5.73 5.17 5.35
N SER A 99 -6.00 4.00 4.77
CA SER A 99 -7.00 3.82 3.73
C SER A 99 -8.42 4.13 4.24
N ALA A 100 -8.65 4.07 5.55
CA ALA A 100 -9.87 4.58 6.17
C ALA A 100 -10.06 6.10 5.95
N THR A 101 -8.97 6.84 5.74
CA THR A 101 -8.95 8.28 5.40
C THR A 101 -8.88 8.53 3.88
N THR A 102 -8.91 7.48 3.07
CA THR A 102 -9.05 7.42 1.59
C THR A 102 -7.86 7.94 0.76
N TRP A 103 -7.43 7.13 -0.23
CA TRP A 103 -6.40 7.42 -1.25
C TRP A 103 -6.67 8.67 -2.09
N ARG A 104 -7.96 8.96 -2.37
CA ARG A 104 -8.39 10.15 -3.12
C ARG A 104 -7.98 11.46 -2.44
N SER A 105 -7.87 11.45 -1.12
CA SER A 105 -7.42 12.61 -0.34
C SER A 105 -5.96 12.95 -0.64
N ILE A 106 -5.12 11.94 -0.92
CA ILE A 106 -3.69 12.09 -1.25
C ILE A 106 -3.50 12.87 -2.56
N LEU A 107 -4.30 12.53 -3.58
CA LEU A 107 -4.27 13.22 -4.88
C LEU A 107 -4.66 14.69 -4.77
N THR A 108 -5.40 15.05 -3.72
CA THR A 108 -5.91 16.41 -3.50
C THR A 108 -5.00 17.23 -2.60
N LEU A 109 -4.28 16.60 -1.67
CA LEU A 109 -3.59 17.28 -0.57
C LEU A 109 -2.08 17.32 -0.75
N ARG A 110 -1.59 18.27 -1.56
CA ARG A 110 -0.22 18.81 -1.42
C ARG A 110 -0.13 19.72 -0.19
N GLY A 111 -0.29 19.12 0.99
CA GLY A 111 -0.09 19.74 2.30
C GLY A 111 -1.25 19.47 3.26
N VAL A 112 -1.01 18.68 4.32
CA VAL A 112 -1.46 18.88 5.72
C VAL A 112 -1.00 17.71 6.60
N LEU A 113 -0.54 18.07 7.80
CA LEU A 113 -0.16 17.25 8.95
C LEU A 113 -1.38 16.54 9.60
N LEU A 114 -1.16 15.31 10.06
CA LEU A 114 -2.10 14.42 10.77
C LEU A 114 -3.09 15.09 11.74
N ARG A 115 -4.32 14.54 11.79
CA ARG A 115 -5.09 14.42 13.04
C ARG A 115 -5.87 13.09 13.07
N LEU A 116 -5.54 12.23 14.02
CA LEU A 116 -6.40 11.13 14.46
C LEU A 116 -7.09 11.59 15.75
N TYR A 117 -8.42 11.75 15.65
CA TYR A 117 -9.37 12.41 16.56
C TYR A 117 -9.25 13.95 16.69
#